data_AF-A0A2V8QRN4-F1
#
_entry.id   AF-A0A2V8QRN4-F1
#
_cell.length_a   1.000
_cell.length_b   1.000
_cell.length_c   1.000
_cell.angle_alpha   90.00
_cell.angle_beta   90.00
_cell.angle_gamma   90.00
#
_symmetry.space_group_name_H-M   'P 1'
#
loop_
_entity.id
_entity.type
_entity.pdbx_description
1 polymer ?
#
loop_
_entity_poly.entity_id
_entity_poly.type
_entity_poly.pdbx_seq_one_letter_code
_entity_poly.pdbx_strand_id
1 'polypeptide(L)'
;MKNVGAAGKLKGLLVLPKSLLAARRLIKEFRPETVVGVGGYVSGPVLLTAALMRVATLVLEPNALPGFTNRQLARFVDAAAVTFEESLRFFRGKGVVTGNPVRREFFEIPKKGRDPARFSLLVFGGSQGARAINDGVLAALAHLAEHKGVLRIVHQTGEADFEKVRAGYEAAGWNEQADARKYIDDMVAFFAESDLVVCRAGATTTAELIAAGKASLMIPFPFAADDHQRRNAEALEKAGASRMVLQQDATGERLAREIGSLVENPERVTQMEEAARSLARGDAAVAAVDLMEKLLAVSR
;
A
#
# COMPACT_ATOMS: atom_id res chain seq x y z
N MET A 1 16.76 -8.46 6.33
CA MET A 1 17.00 -9.09 7.66
C MET A 1 17.89 -8.19 8.54
N LYS A 2 17.46 -6.96 8.86
CA LYS A 2 18.26 -6.07 9.73
C LYS A 2 18.07 -6.35 11.24
N ASN A 3 17.01 -7.06 11.63
CA ASN A 3 16.66 -7.32 13.04
C ASN A 3 16.76 -8.81 13.45
N VAL A 4 17.44 -9.64 12.66
CA VAL A 4 17.61 -11.06 12.98
C VAL A 4 19.01 -11.26 13.55
N GLY A 5 19.10 -11.56 14.86
CA GLY A 5 20.35 -11.86 15.55
C GLY A 5 21.10 -13.04 14.92
N ALA A 6 22.38 -13.21 15.25
CA ALA A 6 23.24 -14.26 14.69
C ALA A 6 22.62 -15.68 14.80
N ALA A 7 21.97 -15.98 15.93
CA ALA A 7 21.22 -17.22 16.15
C ALA A 7 20.02 -17.39 15.19
N GLY A 8 19.30 -16.31 14.88
CA GLY A 8 18.20 -16.35 13.91
C GLY A 8 18.67 -16.50 12.47
N LYS A 9 19.85 -15.94 12.12
CA LYS A 9 20.49 -16.17 10.82
C LYS A 9 20.95 -17.62 10.67
N LEU A 10 21.56 -18.19 11.71
CA LEU A 10 21.99 -19.59 11.74
C LEU A 10 20.80 -20.55 11.67
N LYS A 11 19.73 -20.29 12.43
CA LYS A 11 18.48 -21.07 12.35
C LYS A 11 17.85 -20.97 10.97
N GLY A 12 17.84 -19.78 10.35
CA GLY A 12 17.40 -19.60 8.96
C GLY A 12 18.21 -20.42 7.97
N LEU A 13 19.54 -20.45 8.13
CA LEU A 13 20.45 -21.24 7.30
C LEU A 13 20.19 -22.75 7.44
N LEU A 14 19.88 -23.22 8.65
CA LEU A 14 19.59 -24.64 8.94
C LEU A 14 18.20 -25.06 8.45
N VAL A 15 17.23 -24.15 8.43
CA VAL A 15 15.87 -24.42 7.94
C VAL A 15 15.81 -24.39 6.41
N LEU A 16 16.66 -23.59 5.76
CA LEU A 16 16.64 -23.43 4.30
C LEU A 16 16.75 -24.76 3.52
N PRO A 17 17.70 -25.68 3.81
CA PRO A 17 17.75 -26.98 3.13
C PRO A 17 16.46 -27.79 3.30
N LYS A 18 15.88 -27.80 4.50
CA LYS A 18 14.61 -28.49 4.77
C LYS A 18 13.47 -27.85 3.98
N SER A 19 13.42 -26.52 3.90
CA SER A 19 12.42 -25.79 3.11
C SER A 19 12.56 -26.03 1.61
N LEU A 20 13.79 -26.14 1.09
CA LEU A 20 14.04 -26.46 -0.32
C LEU A 20 13.62 -27.91 -0.65
N LEU A 21 13.90 -28.86 0.24
CA LEU A 21 13.45 -30.25 0.07
C LEU A 21 11.92 -30.36 0.13
N ALA A 22 11.27 -29.64 1.05
CA ALA A 22 9.82 -29.58 1.14
C ALA A 22 9.21 -28.94 -0.12
N ALA A 23 9.75 -27.80 -0.57
CA ALA A 23 9.32 -27.15 -1.81
C ALA A 23 9.48 -28.07 -3.03
N ARG A 24 10.60 -28.82 -3.11
CA ARG A 24 10.82 -29.78 -4.19
C ARG A 24 9.79 -30.90 -4.19
N ARG A 25 9.41 -31.42 -3.02
CA ARG A 25 8.36 -32.44 -2.90
C ARG A 25 7.02 -31.88 -3.38
N LEU A 26 6.63 -30.70 -2.89
CA LEU A 26 5.39 -30.02 -3.28
C LEU A 26 5.33 -29.77 -4.78
N ILE A 27 6.39 -29.24 -5.39
CA ILE A 27 6.44 -28.97 -6.84
C ILE A 27 6.37 -30.27 -7.64
N LYS A 28 7.02 -31.35 -7.20
CA LYS A 28 6.95 -32.66 -7.88
C LYS A 28 5.58 -33.32 -7.80
N GLU A 29 4.88 -33.13 -6.69
CA GLU A 29 3.55 -33.68 -6.44
C GLU A 29 2.48 -32.89 -7.20
N PHE A 30 2.48 -31.56 -7.06
CA PHE A 30 1.52 -30.67 -7.69
C PHE A 30 1.75 -30.50 -9.20
N ARG A 31 3.00 -30.63 -9.67
CA ARG A 31 3.44 -30.45 -11.07
C ARG A 31 2.92 -29.15 -11.72
N PRO A 32 3.21 -27.97 -11.12
CA PRO A 32 2.77 -26.70 -11.68
C PRO A 32 3.45 -26.41 -13.03
N GLU A 33 2.71 -25.83 -13.96
CA GLU A 33 3.28 -25.23 -15.18
C GLU A 33 4.02 -23.92 -14.86
N THR A 34 3.53 -23.15 -13.87
CA THR A 34 4.14 -21.91 -13.40
C THR A 34 4.03 -21.75 -11.89
N VAL A 35 4.97 -21.04 -11.28
CA VAL A 35 4.95 -20.68 -9.86
C VAL A 35 5.06 -19.16 -9.73
N VAL A 36 4.09 -18.58 -9.03
CA VAL A 36 4.04 -17.13 -8.76
C VAL A 36 4.41 -16.88 -7.31
N GLY A 37 5.31 -15.92 -7.07
CA GLY A 37 5.62 -15.47 -5.71
C GLY A 37 5.34 -13.99 -5.51
N VAL A 38 4.65 -13.69 -4.42
CA VAL A 38 4.25 -12.33 -4.01
C VAL A 38 5.20 -11.73 -2.95
N GLY A 39 6.40 -12.31 -2.82
CA GLY A 39 7.36 -11.95 -1.77
C GLY A 39 7.11 -12.65 -0.42
N GLY A 40 7.83 -12.20 0.61
CA GLY A 40 7.81 -12.83 1.94
C GLY A 40 8.81 -14.00 2.10
N TYR A 41 8.87 -14.58 3.30
CA TYR A 41 9.87 -15.60 3.64
C TYR A 41 9.54 -16.99 3.05
N VAL A 42 8.26 -17.27 2.82
CA VAL A 42 7.79 -18.54 2.22
C VAL A 42 8.06 -18.58 0.72
N SER A 43 7.83 -17.48 0.00
CA SER A 43 8.03 -17.41 -1.45
C SER A 43 9.47 -17.67 -1.88
N GLY A 44 10.46 -17.35 -1.01
CA GLY A 44 11.88 -17.50 -1.31
C GLY A 44 12.28 -18.93 -1.70
N PRO A 45 12.20 -19.90 -0.76
CA PRO A 45 12.55 -21.29 -1.06
C PRO A 45 11.71 -21.92 -2.17
N VAL A 46 10.41 -21.59 -2.25
CA VAL A 46 9.51 -22.16 -3.26
C VAL A 46 9.87 -21.68 -4.66
N LEU A 47 9.97 -20.37 -4.89
CA LEU A 47 10.36 -19.83 -6.20
C LEU A 47 11.78 -20.22 -6.60
N LEU A 48 12.73 -20.21 -5.65
CA LEU A 48 14.09 -20.66 -5.96
C LEU A 48 14.10 -22.12 -6.42
N THR A 49 13.36 -22.99 -5.73
CA THR A 49 13.29 -24.41 -6.08
C THR A 49 12.59 -24.61 -7.44
N ALA A 50 11.52 -23.86 -7.72
CA ALA A 50 10.84 -23.87 -9.01
C ALA A 50 11.77 -23.46 -10.16
N ALA A 51 12.49 -22.35 -10.00
CA ALA A 51 13.47 -21.88 -10.98
C ALA A 51 14.60 -22.90 -11.21
N LEU A 52 15.14 -23.50 -10.13
CA LEU A 52 16.15 -24.57 -10.24
C LEU A 52 15.61 -25.85 -10.89
N MET A 53 14.31 -26.10 -10.79
CA MET A 53 13.61 -27.21 -11.44
C MET A 53 13.16 -26.87 -12.87
N ARG A 54 13.47 -25.67 -13.37
CA ARG A 54 13.04 -25.16 -14.69
C ARG A 54 11.52 -25.14 -14.87
N VAL A 55 10.80 -24.89 -13.78
CA VAL A 55 9.37 -24.50 -13.85
C VAL A 55 9.33 -22.99 -14.07
N ALA A 56 8.41 -22.51 -14.92
CA ALA A 56 8.26 -21.08 -15.18
C ALA A 56 7.96 -20.32 -13.89
N THR A 57 8.58 -19.16 -13.71
CA THR A 57 8.51 -18.39 -12.47
C THR A 57 8.22 -16.91 -12.70
N LEU A 58 7.23 -16.41 -11.98
CA LEU A 58 6.86 -14.99 -11.97
C LEU A 58 6.92 -14.44 -10.54
N VAL A 59 7.50 -13.25 -10.39
CA VAL A 59 7.38 -12.46 -9.17
C VAL A 59 6.30 -11.39 -9.35
N LEU A 60 5.40 -11.24 -8.37
CA LEU A 60 4.58 -10.03 -8.23
C LEU A 60 5.22 -9.14 -7.17
N GLU A 61 5.60 -7.92 -7.56
CA GLU A 61 6.21 -6.94 -6.66
C GLU A 61 5.35 -5.67 -6.55
N PRO A 62 4.63 -5.51 -5.43
CA PRO A 62 3.76 -4.37 -5.24
C PRO A 62 4.46 -3.12 -4.68
N ASN A 63 5.71 -3.22 -4.20
CA ASN A 63 6.41 -2.09 -3.57
C ASN A 63 7.40 -1.42 -4.51
N ALA A 64 7.55 -0.10 -4.38
CA ALA A 64 8.53 0.69 -5.15
C ALA A 64 9.99 0.29 -4.84
N LEU A 65 10.26 -0.13 -3.61
CA LEU A 65 11.48 -0.85 -3.27
C LEU A 65 11.14 -2.33 -3.10
N PRO A 66 11.56 -3.19 -4.03
CA PRO A 66 11.24 -4.60 -3.97
C PRO A 66 11.73 -5.24 -2.69
N GLY A 67 10.96 -6.19 -2.14
CA GLY A 67 11.32 -6.86 -0.90
C GLY A 67 12.63 -7.64 -1.02
N PHE A 68 13.32 -7.86 0.10
CA PHE A 68 14.60 -8.60 0.11
C PHE A 68 14.53 -9.92 -0.67
N THR A 69 13.49 -10.74 -0.44
CA THR A 69 13.30 -12.01 -1.14
C THR A 69 13.23 -11.81 -2.66
N ASN A 70 12.41 -10.87 -3.13
CA ASN A 70 12.21 -10.62 -4.55
C ASN A 70 13.50 -10.10 -5.22
N ARG A 71 14.25 -9.22 -4.55
CA ARG A 71 15.57 -8.75 -5.03
C ARG A 71 16.59 -9.90 -5.15
N GLN A 72 16.58 -10.84 -4.22
CA GLN A 72 17.48 -12.01 -4.29
C GLN A 72 17.07 -12.96 -5.41
N LEU A 73 15.76 -13.17 -5.58
CA LEU A 73 15.18 -14.04 -6.59
C LEU A 73 15.29 -13.48 -8.02
N ALA A 74 15.47 -12.17 -8.20
CA ALA A 74 15.59 -11.52 -9.50
C ALA A 74 16.61 -12.15 -10.47
N ARG A 75 17.65 -12.82 -9.94
CA ARG A 75 18.64 -13.52 -10.78
C ARG A 75 18.17 -14.89 -11.28
N PHE A 76 17.21 -15.51 -10.58
CA PHE A 76 16.77 -16.88 -10.81
C PHE A 76 15.43 -16.93 -11.56
N VAL A 77 14.51 -16.02 -11.24
CA VAL A 77 13.16 -16.05 -11.82
C VAL A 77 13.14 -15.62 -13.29
N ASP A 78 12.11 -16.00 -14.02
CA ASP A 78 11.99 -15.73 -15.46
C ASP A 78 11.46 -14.32 -15.74
N ALA A 79 10.48 -13.85 -14.96
CA ALA A 79 9.97 -12.49 -15.04
C ALA A 79 9.53 -11.92 -13.68
N ALA A 80 9.30 -10.60 -13.66
CA ALA A 80 8.67 -9.90 -12.54
C ALA A 80 7.62 -8.91 -13.04
N ALA A 81 6.40 -9.05 -12.58
CA ALA A 81 5.32 -8.07 -12.73
C ALA A 81 5.43 -7.08 -11.56
N VAL A 82 5.74 -5.82 -11.88
CA VAL A 82 6.00 -4.77 -10.89
C VAL A 82 4.95 -3.68 -10.93
N THR A 83 4.72 -3.03 -9.78
CA THR A 83 3.78 -1.90 -9.69
C THR A 83 4.41 -0.57 -10.10
N PHE A 84 5.67 -0.34 -9.72
CA PHE A 84 6.37 0.92 -9.94
C PHE A 84 7.52 0.76 -10.92
N GLU A 85 7.72 1.75 -11.78
CA GLU A 85 8.89 1.82 -12.68
C GLU A 85 10.21 1.78 -11.91
N GLU A 86 10.27 2.41 -10.73
CA GLU A 86 11.42 2.41 -9.82
C GLU A 86 11.87 1.00 -9.42
N SER A 87 10.98 0.00 -9.51
CA SER A 87 11.27 -1.39 -9.18
C SER A 87 12.05 -2.11 -10.28
N LEU A 88 11.95 -1.67 -11.54
CA LEU A 88 12.52 -2.36 -12.70
C LEU A 88 14.02 -2.57 -12.58
N ARG A 89 14.74 -1.60 -12.02
CA ARG A 89 16.21 -1.64 -11.83
C ARG A 89 16.69 -2.84 -11.00
N PHE A 90 15.82 -3.44 -10.19
CA PHE A 90 16.16 -4.59 -9.35
C PHE A 90 15.99 -5.93 -10.07
N PHE A 91 15.27 -5.97 -11.19
CA PHE A 91 14.87 -7.21 -11.87
C PHE A 91 15.70 -7.55 -13.11
N ARG A 92 16.86 -6.89 -13.32
CA ARG A 92 17.86 -7.27 -14.35
C ARG A 92 17.28 -7.41 -15.77
N GLY A 93 16.36 -6.51 -16.15
CA GLY A 93 15.69 -6.54 -17.46
C GLY A 93 14.53 -7.52 -17.57
N LYS A 94 14.21 -8.26 -16.51
CA LYS A 94 13.08 -9.21 -16.44
C LYS A 94 11.80 -8.59 -15.87
N GLY A 95 11.84 -7.32 -15.51
CA GLY A 95 10.71 -6.59 -14.93
C GLY A 95 9.79 -6.01 -16.01
N VAL A 96 8.48 -6.11 -15.79
CA VAL A 96 7.42 -5.51 -16.60
C VAL A 96 6.48 -4.76 -15.67
N VAL A 97 6.18 -3.49 -15.98
CA VAL A 97 5.23 -2.70 -15.19
C VAL A 97 3.81 -3.14 -15.52
N THR A 98 3.21 -3.93 -14.63
CA THR A 98 1.83 -4.39 -14.75
C THR A 98 0.88 -3.59 -13.86
N GLY A 99 1.40 -2.95 -12.80
CA GLY A 99 0.57 -2.51 -11.68
C GLY A 99 0.34 -3.63 -10.66
N ASN A 100 -0.45 -3.34 -9.62
CA ASN A 100 -0.85 -4.30 -8.61
C ASN A 100 -2.31 -4.71 -8.83
N PRO A 101 -2.67 -6.01 -8.78
CA PRO A 101 -4.07 -6.42 -8.81
C PRO A 101 -4.85 -5.80 -7.64
N VAL A 102 -5.94 -5.10 -7.97
CA VAL A 102 -6.87 -4.48 -7.01
C VAL A 102 -8.29 -4.92 -7.38
N ARG A 103 -9.18 -4.97 -6.39
CA ARG A 103 -10.62 -5.16 -6.59
C ARG A 103 -11.15 -4.17 -7.64
N ARG A 104 -11.97 -4.66 -8.58
CA ARG A 104 -12.43 -3.90 -9.75
C ARG A 104 -13.22 -2.66 -9.35
N GLU A 105 -13.95 -2.76 -8.25
CA GLU A 105 -14.81 -1.74 -7.68
C GLU A 105 -14.06 -0.43 -7.37
N PHE A 106 -12.76 -0.48 -7.07
CA PHE A 106 -11.96 0.73 -6.89
C PHE A 106 -11.74 1.50 -8.20
N PHE A 107 -11.54 0.80 -9.32
CA PHE A 107 -11.37 1.44 -10.63
C PHE A 107 -12.67 2.06 -11.15
N GLU A 108 -13.81 1.58 -10.65
CA GLU A 108 -15.14 2.04 -11.03
C GLU A 108 -15.61 3.26 -10.21
N ILE A 109 -14.81 3.72 -9.23
CA ILE A 109 -15.11 4.93 -8.47
C ILE A 109 -15.12 6.15 -9.39
N PRO A 110 -16.27 6.83 -9.55
CA PRO A 110 -16.38 7.99 -10.41
C PRO A 110 -15.55 9.17 -9.88
N LYS A 111 -15.23 10.13 -10.76
CA LYS A 111 -14.69 11.41 -10.31
C LYS A 111 -15.74 12.10 -9.42
N LYS A 112 -15.32 12.51 -8.22
CA LYS A 112 -16.19 13.21 -7.28
C LYS A 112 -16.27 14.69 -7.65
N GLY A 113 -17.47 15.26 -7.69
CA GLY A 113 -17.64 16.71 -7.77
C GLY A 113 -17.26 17.38 -6.46
N ARG A 114 -16.58 18.54 -6.52
CA ARG A 114 -16.21 19.29 -5.31
C ARG A 114 -17.44 19.99 -4.73
N ASP A 115 -17.63 19.83 -3.42
CA ASP A 115 -18.63 20.56 -2.64
C ASP A 115 -17.91 21.62 -1.80
N PRO A 116 -18.10 22.92 -2.08
CA PRO A 116 -17.44 23.98 -1.31
C PRO A 116 -17.90 24.03 0.16
N ALA A 117 -19.06 23.45 0.49
CA ALA A 117 -19.57 23.39 1.85
C ALA A 117 -19.09 22.15 2.62
N ARG A 118 -18.45 21.18 1.94
CA ARG A 118 -18.07 19.90 2.56
C ARG A 118 -16.77 19.34 2.00
N PHE A 119 -15.79 19.18 2.88
CA PHE A 119 -14.55 18.46 2.60
C PHE A 119 -14.52 17.15 3.39
N SER A 120 -14.51 16.01 2.68
CA SER A 120 -14.61 14.68 3.30
C SER A 120 -13.23 14.04 3.44
N LEU A 121 -12.80 13.84 4.68
CA LEU A 121 -11.54 13.23 5.06
C LEU A 121 -11.74 11.79 5.51
N LEU A 122 -11.11 10.84 4.82
CA LEU A 122 -11.03 9.45 5.26
C LEU A 122 -9.67 9.22 5.94
N VAL A 123 -9.67 8.69 7.15
CA VAL A 123 -8.44 8.38 7.90
C VAL A 123 -8.41 6.90 8.26
N PHE A 124 -7.32 6.20 7.93
CA PHE A 124 -7.11 4.81 8.37
C PHE A 124 -5.65 4.37 8.40
N GLY A 125 -5.33 3.44 9.28
CA GLY A 125 -3.97 2.90 9.47
C GLY A 125 -3.67 1.54 8.82
N GLY A 126 -4.64 0.96 8.10
CA GLY A 126 -4.70 -0.47 7.76
C GLY A 126 -5.74 -1.19 8.63
N SER A 127 -5.96 -2.49 8.42
CA SER A 127 -7.04 -3.24 9.09
C SER A 127 -6.96 -3.26 10.63
N GLN A 128 -5.76 -3.14 11.20
CA GLN A 128 -5.54 -3.09 12.66
C GLN A 128 -5.54 -1.66 13.22
N GLY A 129 -5.73 -0.65 12.38
CA GLY A 129 -5.52 0.75 12.74
C GLY A 129 -4.03 1.12 12.87
N ALA A 130 -3.76 2.39 13.14
CA ALA A 130 -2.41 2.87 13.38
C ALA A 130 -2.42 3.94 14.47
N ARG A 131 -1.99 3.57 15.67
CA ARG A 131 -1.96 4.46 16.84
C ARG A 131 -1.30 5.81 16.56
N ALA A 132 -0.18 5.83 15.85
CA ALA A 132 0.50 7.09 15.51
C ALA A 132 -0.35 8.01 14.61
N ILE A 133 -1.15 7.45 13.70
CA ILE A 133 -2.10 8.23 12.90
C ILE A 133 -3.26 8.68 13.77
N ASN A 134 -3.83 7.78 14.58
CA ASN A 134 -4.92 8.07 15.50
C ASN A 134 -4.58 9.27 16.40
N ASP A 135 -3.43 9.20 17.06
CA ASP A 135 -2.93 10.21 17.99
C ASP A 135 -2.60 11.52 17.29
N GLY A 136 -1.98 11.46 16.10
CA GLY A 136 -1.67 12.63 15.30
C GLY A 136 -2.92 13.38 14.84
N VAL A 137 -3.94 12.66 14.38
CA VAL A 137 -5.22 13.25 13.95
C VAL A 137 -5.95 13.89 15.12
N LEU A 138 -6.01 13.23 16.28
CA LEU A 138 -6.58 13.82 17.49
C LEU A 138 -5.86 15.12 17.90
N ALA A 139 -4.52 15.11 17.85
CA ALA A 139 -3.72 16.30 18.14
C ALA A 139 -3.93 17.44 17.12
N ALA A 140 -4.32 17.12 15.88
CA ALA A 140 -4.58 18.10 14.84
C ALA A 140 -5.94 18.83 15.03
N LEU A 141 -6.88 18.27 15.79
CA LEU A 141 -8.25 18.80 15.89
C LEU A 141 -8.33 20.23 16.41
N ALA A 142 -7.49 20.59 17.39
CA ALA A 142 -7.45 21.95 17.93
C ALA A 142 -7.01 22.98 16.88
N HIS A 143 -6.11 22.58 15.98
CA HIS A 143 -5.59 23.42 14.91
C HIS A 143 -6.47 23.42 13.66
N LEU A 144 -7.38 22.46 13.53
CA LEU A 144 -8.35 22.38 12.43
C LEU A 144 -9.70 23.05 12.79
N ALA A 145 -9.79 23.72 13.94
CA ALA A 145 -11.03 24.28 14.46
C ALA A 145 -11.70 25.28 13.48
N GLU A 146 -10.91 26.05 12.73
CA GLU A 146 -11.42 26.99 11.73
C GLU A 146 -12.09 26.28 10.53
N HIS A 147 -11.66 25.07 10.21
CA HIS A 147 -12.22 24.26 9.12
C HIS A 147 -13.41 23.40 9.57
N LYS A 148 -13.80 23.43 10.85
CA LYS A 148 -14.86 22.58 11.41
C LYS A 148 -16.21 22.76 10.71
N GLY A 149 -16.48 23.94 10.14
CA GLY A 149 -17.69 24.18 9.34
C GLY A 149 -17.81 23.26 8.13
N VAL A 150 -16.69 22.98 7.45
CA VAL A 150 -16.67 22.24 6.17
C VAL A 150 -16.12 20.82 6.30
N LEU A 151 -15.22 20.56 7.25
CA LEU A 151 -14.54 19.28 7.37
C LEU A 151 -15.47 18.20 7.93
N ARG A 152 -15.53 17.04 7.27
CA ARG A 152 -16.22 15.84 7.73
C ARG A 152 -15.23 14.68 7.74
N ILE A 153 -15.05 14.03 8.87
CA ILE A 153 -14.01 13.03 9.08
C ILE A 153 -14.64 11.66 9.30
N VAL A 154 -14.22 10.67 8.52
CA VAL A 154 -14.46 9.27 8.83
C VAL A 154 -13.13 8.66 9.22
N HIS A 155 -13.04 8.07 10.42
CA HIS A 155 -11.78 7.60 10.98
C HIS A 155 -11.87 6.14 11.39
N GLN A 156 -11.23 5.26 10.63
CA GLN A 156 -11.08 3.85 10.99
C GLN A 156 -9.87 3.67 11.93
N THR A 157 -10.16 3.47 13.21
CA THR A 157 -9.18 3.56 14.31
C THR A 157 -8.45 2.25 14.57
N GLY A 158 -9.06 1.12 14.19
CA GLY A 158 -8.75 -0.20 14.74
C GLY A 158 -9.40 -0.42 16.10
N GLU A 159 -9.70 -1.69 16.42
CA GLU A 159 -10.39 -2.09 17.65
C GLU A 159 -9.71 -1.55 18.92
N ALA A 160 -8.37 -1.66 18.96
CA ALA A 160 -7.58 -1.36 20.16
C ALA A 160 -7.60 0.11 20.59
N ASP A 161 -7.79 1.03 19.64
CA ASP A 161 -7.72 2.48 19.89
C ASP A 161 -9.09 3.16 19.76
N PHE A 162 -10.15 2.41 19.45
CA PHE A 162 -11.49 2.96 19.15
C PHE A 162 -12.03 3.85 20.26
N GLU A 163 -12.10 3.36 21.51
CA GLU A 163 -12.68 4.14 22.61
C GLU A 163 -11.86 5.41 22.90
N LYS A 164 -10.53 5.33 22.79
CA LYS A 164 -9.64 6.49 22.94
C LYS A 164 -9.95 7.55 21.88
N VAL A 165 -10.07 7.14 20.62
CA VAL A 165 -10.31 8.07 19.50
C VAL A 165 -11.71 8.67 19.57
N ARG A 166 -12.73 7.87 19.85
CA ARG A 166 -14.11 8.34 20.03
C ARG A 166 -14.19 9.40 21.14
N ALA A 167 -13.62 9.12 22.30
CA ALA A 167 -13.58 10.08 23.42
C ALA A 167 -12.74 11.33 23.08
N GLY A 168 -11.67 11.18 22.30
CA GLY A 168 -10.85 12.31 21.84
C GLY A 168 -11.61 13.27 20.93
N TYR A 169 -12.43 12.75 20.00
CA TYR A 169 -13.30 13.59 19.17
C TYR A 169 -14.37 14.31 20.01
N GLU A 170 -14.99 13.60 20.96
CA GLU A 170 -16.00 14.18 21.87
C GLU A 170 -15.41 15.30 22.73
N ALA A 171 -14.25 15.08 23.35
CA ALA A 171 -13.58 16.08 24.18
C ALA A 171 -13.15 17.33 23.39
N ALA A 172 -12.83 17.17 22.11
CA ALA A 172 -12.52 18.29 21.21
C ALA A 172 -13.79 18.95 20.60
N GLY A 173 -14.99 18.41 20.89
CA GLY A 173 -16.28 18.89 20.38
C GLY A 173 -16.54 18.57 18.91
N TRP A 174 -15.89 17.56 18.33
CA TRP A 174 -15.98 17.18 16.90
C TRP A 174 -17.01 16.07 16.60
N ASN A 175 -17.84 15.71 17.58
CA ASN A 175 -18.81 14.61 17.51
C ASN A 175 -19.84 14.74 16.37
N GLU A 176 -20.13 15.96 15.90
CA GLU A 176 -21.03 16.19 14.76
C GLU A 176 -20.31 16.11 13.40
N GLN A 177 -19.00 16.30 13.38
CA GLN A 177 -18.18 16.34 12.17
C GLN A 177 -17.39 15.06 11.94
N ALA A 178 -17.19 14.24 12.97
CA ALA A 178 -16.35 13.06 12.93
C ALA A 178 -17.10 11.77 13.29
N ASP A 179 -16.87 10.74 12.48
CA ASP A 179 -17.36 9.39 12.68
C ASP A 179 -16.17 8.44 12.88
N ALA A 180 -15.93 8.08 14.15
CA ALA A 180 -14.91 7.10 14.50
C ALA A 180 -15.49 5.69 14.38
N ARG A 181 -14.73 4.77 13.75
CA ARG A 181 -15.13 3.39 13.51
C ARG A 181 -14.00 2.42 13.85
N LYS A 182 -14.35 1.26 14.42
CA LYS A 182 -13.39 0.17 14.68
C LYS A 182 -12.82 -0.39 13.39
N TYR A 183 -13.71 -0.62 12.42
CA TYR A 183 -13.42 -1.21 11.11
C TYR A 183 -14.40 -0.64 10.07
N ILE A 184 -14.02 -0.68 8.79
CA ILE A 184 -14.85 -0.29 7.66
C ILE A 184 -14.93 -1.46 6.69
N ASP A 185 -16.10 -2.08 6.57
CA ASP A 185 -16.34 -3.18 5.64
C ASP A 185 -16.38 -2.70 4.18
N ASP A 186 -17.20 -1.66 3.92
CA ASP A 186 -17.33 -1.06 2.59
C ASP A 186 -16.32 0.08 2.38
N MET A 187 -15.04 -0.27 2.29
CA MET A 187 -13.97 0.70 2.06
C MET A 187 -14.15 1.45 0.71
N VAL A 188 -14.78 0.82 -0.28
CA VAL A 188 -14.96 1.40 -1.62
C VAL A 188 -15.89 2.62 -1.54
N ALA A 189 -17.01 2.52 -0.81
CA ALA A 189 -17.91 3.65 -0.60
C ALA A 189 -17.22 4.84 0.07
N PHE A 190 -16.43 4.60 1.13
CA PHE A 190 -15.71 5.69 1.82
C PHE A 190 -14.60 6.29 0.97
N PHE A 191 -13.92 5.49 0.13
CA PHE A 191 -13.03 6.05 -0.89
C PHE A 191 -13.81 6.96 -1.82
N ALA A 192 -14.94 6.49 -2.39
CA ALA A 192 -15.76 7.28 -3.31
C ALA A 192 -16.19 8.63 -2.72
N GLU A 193 -16.62 8.65 -1.47
CA GLU A 193 -17.06 9.86 -0.75
C GLU A 193 -15.92 10.79 -0.31
N SER A 194 -14.70 10.29 -0.11
CA SER A 194 -13.57 11.10 0.37
C SER A 194 -13.02 12.06 -0.71
N ASP A 195 -12.61 13.25 -0.28
CA ASP A 195 -11.77 14.18 -1.05
C ASP A 195 -10.29 13.93 -0.76
N LEU A 196 -9.96 13.55 0.49
CA LEU A 196 -8.60 13.26 0.91
C LEU A 196 -8.56 12.00 1.76
N VAL A 197 -7.54 11.18 1.55
CA VAL A 197 -7.26 9.99 2.35
C VAL A 197 -5.97 10.18 3.16
N VAL A 198 -6.05 10.06 4.49
CA VAL A 198 -4.89 10.04 5.39
C VAL A 198 -4.61 8.61 5.82
N CYS A 199 -3.46 8.06 5.41
CA CYS A 199 -3.21 6.64 5.63
C CYS A 199 -1.74 6.22 5.70
N ARG A 200 -1.51 4.94 6.01
CA ARG A 200 -0.21 4.28 5.82
C ARG A 200 0.10 4.09 4.33
N ALA A 201 1.37 3.83 4.02
CA ALA A 201 1.87 3.61 2.67
C ALA A 201 2.20 2.15 2.34
N GLY A 202 1.32 1.25 2.78
CA GLY A 202 1.42 -0.17 2.45
C GLY A 202 1.07 -0.44 0.99
N ALA A 203 1.66 -1.50 0.42
CA ALA A 203 1.44 -1.94 -0.96
C ALA A 203 -0.03 -1.92 -1.42
N THR A 204 -0.93 -2.58 -0.69
CA THR A 204 -2.35 -2.66 -1.05
C THR A 204 -3.02 -1.30 -1.01
N THR A 205 -2.83 -0.54 0.07
CA THR A 205 -3.39 0.81 0.22
C THR A 205 -2.92 1.75 -0.89
N THR A 206 -1.63 1.69 -1.24
CA THR A 206 -1.09 2.49 -2.34
C THR A 206 -1.73 2.13 -3.67
N ALA A 207 -1.94 0.83 -3.93
CA ALA A 207 -2.61 0.38 -5.13
C ALA A 207 -4.10 0.77 -5.15
N GLU A 208 -4.80 0.70 -4.02
CA GLU A 208 -6.20 1.14 -3.88
C GLU A 208 -6.36 2.65 -4.12
N LEU A 209 -5.43 3.48 -3.62
CA LEU A 209 -5.39 4.92 -3.89
C LEU A 209 -5.21 5.23 -5.38
N ILE A 210 -4.27 4.53 -6.03
CA ILE A 210 -4.04 4.66 -7.48
C ILE A 210 -5.29 4.25 -8.26
N ALA A 211 -5.87 3.08 -7.94
CA ALA A 211 -7.05 2.56 -8.62
C ALA A 211 -8.27 3.48 -8.47
N ALA A 212 -8.51 3.97 -7.26
CA ALA A 212 -9.60 4.90 -6.94
C ALA A 212 -9.37 6.31 -7.49
N GLY A 213 -8.12 6.64 -7.83
CA GLY A 213 -7.76 8.00 -8.22
C GLY A 213 -7.94 9.00 -7.08
N LYS A 214 -7.51 8.65 -5.86
CA LYS A 214 -7.73 9.47 -4.66
C LYS A 214 -6.47 10.23 -4.25
N ALA A 215 -6.64 11.51 -3.95
CA ALA A 215 -5.62 12.32 -3.32
C ALA A 215 -5.34 11.79 -1.90
N SER A 216 -4.06 11.72 -1.53
CA SER A 216 -3.67 11.22 -0.21
C SER A 216 -2.65 12.08 0.52
N LEU A 217 -2.68 11.97 1.85
CA LEU A 217 -1.62 12.37 2.77
C LEU A 217 -1.12 11.10 3.46
N MET A 218 0.06 10.63 3.04
CA MET A 218 0.60 9.35 3.48
C MET A 218 1.57 9.53 4.64
N ILE A 219 1.42 8.68 5.66
CA ILE A 219 2.28 8.63 6.85
C ILE A 219 2.97 7.26 6.91
N PRO A 220 4.13 7.08 6.25
CA PRO A 220 4.81 5.78 6.19
C PRO A 220 5.10 5.19 7.56
N PHE A 221 4.97 3.87 7.69
CA PHE A 221 5.38 3.16 8.90
C PHE A 221 6.92 3.07 8.96
N PRO A 222 7.58 3.67 9.97
CA PRO A 222 9.05 3.77 10.00
C PRO A 222 9.75 2.42 10.22
N PHE A 223 9.04 1.42 10.72
CA PHE A 223 9.59 0.07 10.95
C PHE A 223 9.24 -0.92 9.82
N ALA A 224 8.73 -0.42 8.70
CA ALA A 224 8.52 -1.20 7.49
C ALA A 224 9.85 -1.84 7.03
N ALA A 225 9.82 -3.12 6.66
CA ALA A 225 11.03 -3.83 6.22
C ALA A 225 11.72 -3.10 5.05
N ASP A 226 13.01 -2.83 5.17
CA ASP A 226 13.78 -2.07 4.18
C ASP A 226 13.20 -0.66 3.85
N ASP A 227 12.35 -0.09 4.71
CA ASP A 227 11.72 1.24 4.50
C ASP A 227 10.80 1.30 3.27
N HIS A 228 10.20 0.17 2.87
CA HIS A 228 9.40 0.08 1.65
C HIS A 228 8.18 1.01 1.65
N GLN A 229 7.55 1.27 2.80
CA GLN A 229 6.40 2.18 2.86
C GLN A 229 6.80 3.62 2.53
N ARG A 230 7.98 4.09 2.97
CA ARG A 230 8.46 5.42 2.59
C ARG A 230 8.65 5.50 1.09
N ARG A 231 9.23 4.47 0.47
CA ARG A 231 9.44 4.43 -0.99
C ARG A 231 8.14 4.41 -1.78
N ASN A 232 7.10 3.75 -1.28
CA ASN A 232 5.78 3.80 -1.88
C ASN A 232 5.18 5.21 -1.81
N ALA A 233 5.27 5.88 -0.66
CA ALA A 233 4.79 7.26 -0.51
C ALA A 233 5.59 8.25 -1.38
N GLU A 234 6.92 8.13 -1.42
CA GLU A 234 7.78 8.93 -2.30
C GLU A 234 7.42 8.77 -3.78
N ALA A 235 7.04 7.56 -4.22
CA ALA A 235 6.62 7.32 -5.60
C ALA A 235 5.32 8.08 -5.95
N LEU A 236 4.31 8.05 -5.06
CA LEU A 236 3.07 8.81 -5.27
C LEU A 236 3.28 10.31 -5.14
N GLU A 237 4.13 10.75 -4.22
CA GLU A 237 4.46 12.17 -4.05
C GLU A 237 5.18 12.74 -5.26
N LYS A 238 6.16 11.99 -5.81
CA LYS A 238 6.88 12.36 -7.04
C LYS A 238 5.94 12.45 -8.25
N ALA A 239 4.92 11.60 -8.31
CA ALA A 239 3.88 11.66 -9.34
C ALA A 239 2.88 12.80 -9.13
N GLY A 240 2.92 13.49 -7.97
CA GLY A 240 1.97 14.53 -7.60
C GLY A 240 0.63 14.01 -7.09
N ALA A 241 0.50 12.71 -6.83
CA ALA A 241 -0.73 12.05 -6.37
C ALA A 241 -0.93 12.10 -4.85
N SER A 242 0.15 12.30 -4.09
CA SER A 242 0.12 12.32 -2.63
C SER A 242 1.02 13.40 -2.06
N ARG A 243 0.77 13.77 -0.80
CA ARG A 243 1.80 14.36 0.08
C ARG A 243 2.33 13.28 1.04
N MET A 244 3.57 13.43 1.51
CA MET A 244 4.15 12.53 2.51
C MET A 244 4.53 13.30 3.78
N VAL A 245 4.16 12.76 4.94
CA VAL A 245 4.66 13.19 6.25
C VAL A 245 5.26 11.99 6.96
N LEU A 246 6.53 12.07 7.34
CA LEU A 246 7.14 11.00 8.12
C LEU A 246 6.50 10.93 9.51
N GLN A 247 6.34 9.74 10.07
CA GLN A 247 5.63 9.56 11.35
C GLN A 247 6.23 10.41 12.49
N GLN A 248 7.55 10.59 12.52
CA GLN A 248 8.23 11.43 13.52
C GLN A 248 7.86 12.91 13.40
N ASP A 249 7.45 13.36 12.21
CA ASP A 249 7.07 14.73 11.89
C ASP A 249 5.54 14.90 11.87
N ALA A 250 4.77 13.83 12.08
CA ALA A 250 3.30 13.81 12.07
C ALA A 250 2.69 14.37 13.36
N THR A 251 3.14 15.57 13.75
CA THR A 251 2.58 16.32 14.88
C THR A 251 1.18 16.87 14.54
N GLY A 252 0.40 17.24 15.56
CA GLY A 252 -0.93 17.85 15.37
C GLY A 252 -0.88 19.08 14.47
N GLU A 253 0.05 20.01 14.72
CA GLU A 253 0.27 21.20 13.89
C GLU A 253 0.67 20.86 12.45
N ARG A 254 1.56 19.87 12.26
CA ARG A 254 1.99 19.50 10.90
C ARG A 254 0.84 18.89 10.11
N LEU A 255 0.11 17.94 10.70
CA LEU A 255 -1.03 17.31 10.04
C LEU A 255 -2.15 18.31 9.77
N ALA A 256 -2.46 19.20 10.71
CA ALA A 256 -3.46 20.24 10.53
C ALA A 256 -3.10 21.18 9.37
N ARG A 257 -1.85 21.62 9.27
CA ARG A 257 -1.38 22.45 8.15
C ARG A 257 -1.48 21.74 6.81
N GLU A 258 -1.09 20.47 6.71
CA GLU A 258 -1.20 19.71 5.46
C GLU A 258 -2.66 19.55 5.05
N ILE A 259 -3.53 19.13 5.98
CA ILE A 259 -4.97 18.95 5.75
C ILE A 259 -5.63 20.29 5.40
N GLY A 260 -5.45 21.32 6.22
CA GLY A 260 -6.03 22.65 6.03
C GLY A 260 -5.64 23.26 4.69
N SER A 261 -4.36 23.17 4.30
CA SER A 261 -3.92 23.66 2.98
C SER A 261 -4.59 22.94 1.81
N LEU A 262 -5.03 21.68 1.97
CA LEU A 262 -5.77 20.95 0.94
C LEU A 262 -7.28 21.25 0.97
N VAL A 263 -7.83 21.52 2.15
CA VAL A 263 -9.20 22.02 2.32
C VAL A 263 -9.36 23.38 1.61
N GLU A 264 -8.38 24.26 1.75
CA GLU A 264 -8.37 25.61 1.16
C GLU A 264 -8.06 25.63 -0.34
N ASN A 265 -7.52 24.54 -0.90
CA ASN A 265 -7.09 24.47 -2.30
C ASN A 265 -7.72 23.24 -3.01
N PRO A 266 -9.03 23.23 -3.26
CA PRO A 266 -9.73 22.09 -3.86
C PRO A 266 -9.22 21.74 -5.27
N GLU A 267 -8.68 22.71 -6.02
CA GLU A 267 -8.03 22.48 -7.31
C GLU A 267 -6.80 21.59 -7.15
N ARG A 268 -6.03 21.78 -6.06
CA ARG A 268 -4.85 20.96 -5.78
C ARG A 268 -5.24 19.52 -5.50
N VAL A 269 -6.35 19.30 -4.80
CA VAL A 269 -6.90 17.96 -4.56
C VAL A 269 -7.29 17.31 -5.89
N THR A 270 -7.94 18.04 -6.79
CA THR A 270 -8.29 17.54 -8.13
C THR A 270 -7.05 17.16 -8.94
N GLN A 271 -5.99 17.99 -8.93
CA GLN A 271 -4.73 17.65 -9.58
C GLN A 271 -4.11 16.37 -9.01
N MET A 272 -4.15 16.19 -7.69
CA MET A 272 -3.64 14.97 -7.03
C MET A 272 -4.45 13.73 -7.42
N GLU A 273 -5.78 13.84 -7.48
CA GLU A 273 -6.65 12.75 -7.95
C GLU A 273 -6.37 12.38 -9.41
N GLU A 274 -6.17 13.37 -10.29
CA GLU A 274 -5.83 13.13 -11.69
C GLU A 274 -4.47 12.48 -11.86
N ALA A 275 -3.48 12.93 -11.09
CA ALA A 275 -2.17 12.29 -11.01
C ALA A 275 -2.28 10.83 -10.55
N ALA A 276 -3.05 10.55 -9.49
CA ALA A 276 -3.29 9.17 -9.04
C ALA A 276 -3.91 8.29 -10.14
N ARG A 277 -4.92 8.80 -10.87
CA ARG A 277 -5.56 8.06 -11.98
C ARG A 277 -4.62 7.81 -13.13
N SER A 278 -3.69 8.72 -13.42
CA SER A 278 -2.70 8.54 -14.49
C SER A 278 -1.74 7.38 -14.23
N LEU A 279 -1.55 6.99 -12.97
CA LEU A 279 -0.76 5.82 -12.57
C LEU A 279 -1.55 4.51 -12.67
N ALA A 280 -2.87 4.57 -12.82
CA ALA A 280 -3.73 3.41 -12.74
C ALA A 280 -3.54 2.45 -13.92
N ARG A 281 -3.44 1.16 -13.60
CA ARG A 281 -3.39 0.03 -14.54
C ARG A 281 -4.53 -0.91 -14.21
N GLY A 282 -5.71 -0.64 -14.76
CA GLY A 282 -6.95 -1.40 -14.49
C GLY A 282 -6.90 -2.86 -14.96
N ASP A 283 -5.96 -3.17 -15.84
CA ASP A 283 -5.70 -4.49 -16.40
C ASP A 283 -4.56 -5.24 -15.68
N ALA A 284 -4.09 -4.78 -14.51
CA ALA A 284 -2.92 -5.37 -13.83
C ALA A 284 -2.98 -6.90 -13.63
N ALA A 285 -4.17 -7.43 -13.30
CA ALA A 285 -4.37 -8.88 -13.18
C ALA A 285 -4.25 -9.59 -14.55
N VAL A 286 -4.83 -9.01 -15.60
CA VAL A 286 -4.76 -9.53 -16.97
C VAL A 286 -3.32 -9.47 -17.48
N ALA A 287 -2.65 -8.33 -17.33
CA ALA A 287 -1.26 -8.13 -17.73
C ALA A 287 -0.30 -9.11 -17.03
N ALA A 288 -0.53 -9.43 -15.75
CA ALA A 288 0.23 -10.45 -15.04
C ALA A 288 -0.03 -11.86 -15.61
N VAL A 289 -1.29 -12.19 -15.96
CA VAL A 289 -1.66 -13.46 -16.61
C VAL A 289 -1.03 -13.58 -18.00
N ASP A 290 -1.15 -12.55 -18.84
CA ASP A 290 -0.53 -12.53 -20.17
C ASP A 290 0.99 -12.74 -20.09
N LEU A 291 1.64 -12.18 -19.06
CA LEU A 291 3.06 -12.39 -18.81
C LEU A 291 3.35 -13.84 -18.44
N MET A 292 2.51 -14.48 -17.61
CA MET A 292 2.63 -15.90 -17.30
C MET A 292 2.47 -16.77 -18.55
N GLU A 293 1.46 -16.52 -19.38
CA GLU A 293 1.21 -17.29 -20.60
C GLU A 293 2.38 -17.20 -21.58
N LYS A 294 2.99 -16.01 -21.73
CA LYS A 294 4.20 -15.82 -22.54
C LYS A 294 5.37 -16.66 -22.05
N LEU A 295 5.57 -16.77 -20.72
CA LEU A 295 6.62 -17.62 -20.15
C LEU A 295 6.39 -19.11 -20.45
N LEU A 296 5.13 -19.55 -20.41
CA LEU A 296 4.75 -20.93 -20.71
C LEU A 296 4.96 -21.27 -22.18
N ALA A 297 4.72 -20.33 -23.09
CA ALA A 297 4.91 -20.53 -24.53
C ALA A 297 6.39 -20.70 -24.92
N VAL A 298 7.32 -20.06 -24.20
CA VAL A 298 8.78 -20.13 -24.46
C VAL A 298 9.42 -21.37 -23.80
N SER A 299 8.77 -21.94 -22.78
CA SER A 299 9.28 -23.07 -22.01
C SER A 299 8.87 -24.45 -22.59
N ARG A 300 8.00 -24.46 -23.61
CA ARG A 300 7.60 -25.66 -24.39
C ARG A 300 8.51 -25.82 -25.60
#